data_AF-A0AAW6P2X8-F1
#
_entry.id   AF-A0AAW6P2X8-F1
#
_cell.length_a   1.000
_cell.length_b   1.000
_cell.length_c   1.000
_cell.angle_alpha   90.00
_cell.angle_beta   90.00
_cell.angle_gamma   90.00
#
_symmetry.space_group_name_H-M   'P 1'
#
loop_
_entity.id
_entity.type
_entity.pdbx_description
1 polymer ?
#
loop_
_entity_poly.entity_id
_entity_poly.type
_entity_poly.pdbx_seq_one_letter_code
_entity_poly.pdbx_strand_id
1 'polypeptide(L)'
;EPQTYRVTVDIPKRARQLMVERLDPPCPYSAYREALTIGLAPGGVVRAWVKSTCSESIEILRAQAEVEPKGPSQGKTDGKYALPLEPASKAYIEKHGIPYGSW
;
A
#
# COMPACT_ATOMS: atom_id res chain seq x y z
N GLU A 1 12.56 15.00 3.30
CA GLU A 1 11.21 14.62 3.72
C GLU A 1 10.82 13.32 3.03
N PRO A 2 10.13 12.40 3.72
CA PRO A 2 9.54 11.24 3.06
C PRO A 2 8.51 11.72 2.05
N GLN A 3 8.75 11.40 0.77
CA GLN A 3 7.87 11.77 -0.32
C GLN A 3 6.55 11.03 -0.17
N THR A 4 5.43 11.76 -0.21
CA THR A 4 4.10 11.16 -0.35
C THR A 4 3.80 10.97 -1.82
N TYR A 5 3.19 9.85 -2.18
CA TYR A 5 2.82 9.54 -3.56
C TYR A 5 1.31 9.41 -3.70
N ARG A 6 0.80 9.79 -4.88
CA ARG A 6 -0.61 9.66 -5.23
C ARG A 6 -0.76 8.99 -6.59
N VAL A 7 -1.70 8.04 -6.68
CA VAL A 7 -2.09 7.40 -7.93
C VAL A 7 -3.55 6.98 -7.86
N THR A 8 -4.24 7.02 -9.00
CA THR A 8 -5.53 6.36 -9.20
C THR A 8 -5.28 5.11 -10.02
N VAL A 9 -5.75 3.96 -9.55
CA VAL A 9 -5.59 2.68 -10.25
C VAL A 9 -6.95 2.14 -10.67
N ASP A 10 -7.15 2.01 -11.97
CA ASP A 10 -8.35 1.38 -12.52
C ASP A 10 -8.15 -0.14 -12.57
N ILE A 11 -9.05 -0.89 -11.94
CA ILE A 11 -8.99 -2.35 -11.97
C ILE A 11 -9.44 -2.83 -13.35
N PRO A 12 -8.55 -3.44 -14.15
CA PRO A 12 -8.86 -3.80 -15.53
C PRO A 12 -9.94 -4.88 -15.58
N LYS A 13 -10.74 -4.89 -16.65
CA LYS A 13 -11.75 -5.93 -16.89
C LYS A 13 -11.15 -7.34 -16.85
N ARG A 14 -9.90 -7.52 -17.27
CA ARG A 14 -9.17 -8.80 -17.20
C ARG A 14 -9.05 -9.33 -15.77
N ALA A 15 -8.87 -8.47 -14.77
CA ALA A 15 -8.83 -8.89 -13.38
C ALA A 15 -10.15 -9.54 -12.96
N ARG A 16 -11.29 -8.93 -13.32
CA ARG A 16 -12.62 -9.49 -13.06
C ARG A 16 -12.81 -10.83 -13.76
N GLN A 17 -12.37 -10.95 -15.02
CA GLN A 17 -12.41 -12.22 -15.76
C GLN A 17 -11.60 -13.32 -15.07
N LEU A 18 -10.39 -13.00 -14.58
CA LEU A 18 -9.54 -13.95 -13.87
C LEU A 18 -10.13 -14.43 -12.54
N MET A 19 -10.89 -13.57 -11.85
CA MET A 19 -11.50 -13.89 -10.56
C MET A 19 -12.76 -14.76 -10.69
N VAL A 20 -13.46 -14.71 -11.84
CA VAL A 20 -14.62 -15.58 -12.11
C VAL A 20 -14.25 -16.86 -12.87
N GLU A 21 -12.99 -16.97 -13.29
CA GLU A 21 -12.44 -18.16 -13.93
C GLU A 21 -12.19 -19.24 -12.87
N ARG A 22 -12.86 -20.38 -12.99
CA ARG A 22 -12.66 -21.52 -12.10
C ARG A 22 -11.28 -22.11 -12.33
N LEU A 23 -10.57 -22.39 -11.26
CA LEU A 23 -9.27 -23.07 -11.30
C LEU A 23 -9.44 -24.51 -11.76
N ASP A 24 -8.51 -24.97 -12.59
CA ASP A 24 -8.41 -26.34 -13.06
C ASP A 24 -6.95 -26.84 -12.88
N PRO A 25 -6.69 -27.82 -11.99
CA PRO A 25 -7.67 -28.46 -11.11
C PRO A 25 -8.23 -27.50 -10.05
N PRO A 26 -9.46 -27.74 -9.54
CA PRO A 26 -10.06 -26.88 -8.53
C PRO A 26 -9.25 -26.94 -7.22
N CYS A 27 -9.00 -25.78 -6.63
CA CYS A 27 -8.26 -25.68 -5.38
C CYS A 27 -9.16 -26.00 -4.17
N PRO A 28 -8.67 -26.76 -3.17
CA PRO A 28 -9.47 -27.16 -2.02
C PRO A 28 -10.00 -26.00 -1.17
N TYR A 29 -9.27 -24.88 -1.13
CA TYR A 29 -9.63 -23.71 -0.31
C TYR A 29 -10.58 -22.74 -1.03
N SER A 30 -10.43 -22.61 -2.35
CA SER A 30 -11.28 -21.77 -3.19
C SER A 30 -11.20 -22.25 -4.63
N ALA A 31 -12.34 -22.52 -5.27
CA ALA A 31 -12.35 -22.90 -6.68
C ALA A 31 -11.99 -21.73 -7.63
N TYR A 32 -11.79 -20.52 -7.12
CA TYR A 32 -11.55 -19.29 -7.87
C TYR A 32 -10.37 -18.52 -7.30
N ARG A 33 -9.86 -17.53 -8.05
CA ARG A 33 -8.90 -16.57 -7.52
C ARG A 33 -9.61 -15.56 -6.62
N GLU A 34 -9.37 -15.66 -5.33
CA GLU A 34 -10.11 -14.98 -4.27
C GLU A 34 -9.55 -13.62 -3.86
N ALA A 35 -8.31 -13.29 -4.26
CA ALA A 35 -7.64 -12.10 -3.77
C ALA A 35 -7.18 -11.17 -4.90
N LEU A 36 -7.48 -9.88 -4.75
CA LEU A 36 -6.86 -8.79 -5.50
C LEU A 36 -5.89 -8.08 -4.55
N THR A 37 -4.59 -8.14 -4.84
CA THR A 37 -3.54 -7.55 -4.00
C THR A 37 -2.92 -6.36 -4.70
N ILE A 38 -2.78 -5.23 -3.99
CA ILE A 38 -2.07 -4.05 -4.46
C ILE A 38 -0.80 -3.89 -3.61
N GLY A 39 0.35 -3.88 -4.27
CA GLY A 39 1.66 -3.64 -3.65
C GLY A 39 2.14 -2.22 -3.93
N LEU A 40 2.59 -1.55 -2.89
CA LEU A 40 3.17 -0.21 -2.93
C LEU A 40 4.65 -0.31 -2.55
N ALA A 41 5.53 0.16 -3.42
CA ALA A 41 6.98 0.13 -3.22
C ALA A 41 7.57 1.55 -3.10
N PRO A 42 8.73 1.71 -2.45
CA PRO A 42 9.46 2.98 -2.44
C PRO A 42 9.67 3.55 -3.86
N GLY A 43 9.67 4.87 -3.98
CA GLY A 43 9.75 5.54 -5.27
C GLY A 43 8.40 5.63 -6.01
N GLY A 44 7.29 5.24 -5.38
CA GLY A 44 5.94 5.39 -5.95
C GLY A 44 5.54 4.29 -6.94
N VAL A 45 6.26 3.17 -6.99
CA VAL A 45 5.88 2.06 -7.87
C VAL A 45 4.69 1.31 -7.28
N VAL A 46 3.64 1.12 -8.09
CA VAL A 46 2.46 0.34 -7.73
C VAL A 46 2.31 -0.84 -8.67
N ARG A 47 2.07 -2.03 -8.10
CA ARG A 47 1.75 -3.25 -8.84
C ARG A 47 0.52 -3.90 -8.25
N ALA A 48 -0.30 -4.54 -9.07
CA ALA A 48 -1.44 -5.29 -8.59
C ALA A 48 -1.48 -6.69 -9.19
N TRP A 49 -1.96 -7.65 -8.39
CA TRP A 49 -2.07 -9.05 -8.76
C TRP A 49 -3.43 -9.62 -8.41
N VAL A 50 -3.90 -10.54 -9.23
CA VAL A 50 -4.96 -11.49 -8.85
C VAL A 50 -4.28 -12.76 -8.35
N LYS A 51 -4.67 -13.22 -7.17
CA LYS A 51 -4.04 -14.33 -6.46
C LYS A 51 -5.06 -15.41 -6.10
N SER A 52 -4.55 -16.63 -5.98
CA SER A 52 -5.20 -17.74 -5.31
C SER A 52 -4.21 -18.42 -4.37
N THR A 53 -4.71 -19.14 -3.37
CA THR A 53 -3.93 -20.06 -2.54
C THR A 53 -3.23 -21.18 -3.32
N CYS A 54 -3.77 -21.61 -4.47
CA CYS A 54 -3.26 -22.79 -5.18
C CYS A 54 -2.72 -22.50 -6.59
N SER A 55 -2.77 -21.26 -7.07
CA SER A 55 -2.25 -20.87 -8.39
C SER A 55 -1.20 -19.78 -8.26
N GLU A 56 -0.38 -19.63 -9.29
CA GLU A 56 0.51 -18.48 -9.37
C GLU A 56 -0.28 -17.16 -9.36
N SER A 57 0.38 -16.11 -8.87
CA SER A 57 -0.16 -14.75 -8.85
C SER A 57 -0.01 -14.13 -10.22
N ILE A 58 -1.11 -13.62 -10.78
CA ILE A 58 -1.10 -13.00 -12.10
C ILE A 58 -1.06 -11.49 -11.92
N GLU A 59 0.00 -10.85 -12.40
CA GLU A 59 0.07 -9.39 -12.44
C GLU A 59 -0.95 -8.84 -13.44
N ILE A 60 -1.72 -7.86 -12.99
CA ILE A 60 -2.79 -7.25 -13.79
C ILE A 60 -2.56 -5.76 -14.06
N LEU A 61 -1.68 -5.11 -13.31
CA LEU A 61 -1.44 -3.68 -13.37
C LEU A 61 -0.05 -3.36 -12.85
N ARG A 62 0.62 -2.44 -13.53
CA ARG A 62 1.77 -1.70 -13.02
C ARG A 62 1.59 -0.22 -13.32
N ALA A 63 1.82 0.63 -12.33
CA ALA A 63 1.70 2.08 -12.43
C ALA A 63 2.85 2.76 -11.69
N GLN A 64 3.14 4.00 -12.10
CA GLN A 64 4.03 4.91 -11.39
C GLN A 64 3.17 5.99 -10.77
N ALA A 65 3.24 6.12 -9.45
CA ALA A 65 2.60 7.19 -8.73
C ALA A 65 3.37 8.50 -8.89
N GLU A 66 2.64 9.60 -8.89
CA GLU A 66 3.18 10.94 -8.89
C GLU A 66 3.50 11.36 -7.46
N VAL A 67 4.47 12.25 -7.28
CA VAL A 67 4.71 12.89 -5.98
C VAL A 67 3.52 13.79 -5.67
N GLU A 68 2.92 13.61 -4.50
CA GLU A 68 1.84 14.47 -4.01
C GLU A 68 2.43 15.85 -3.65
N PRO A 69 2.09 16.93 -4.38
CA PRO A 69 2.71 18.24 -4.16
C PRO A 69 2.51 18.79 -2.75
N LYS A 70 1.41 18.42 -2.09
CA LYS A 70 1.12 18.84 -0.71
C LYS A 70 1.86 18.03 0.35
N GLY A 71 2.55 16.95 -0.04
CA GLY A 71 3.24 16.07 0.88
C GLY A 71 2.31 15.40 1.92
N PRO A 72 2.87 14.91 3.03
CA PRO A 72 2.12 14.26 4.09
C PRO A 72 1.04 15.16 4.67
N SER A 73 -0.07 14.57 5.14
CA SER A 73 -1.17 15.30 5.78
C SER A 73 -1.76 16.46 4.94
N GLN A 74 -1.62 16.40 3.61
CA GLN A 74 -2.06 17.48 2.71
C GLN A 74 -1.43 18.84 3.04
N GLY A 75 -0.21 18.85 3.57
CA GLY A 75 0.52 20.06 3.96
C GLY A 75 0.02 20.72 5.24
N LYS A 76 -0.90 20.08 5.97
CA LYS A 76 -1.51 20.68 7.18
C LYS A 76 -0.62 20.62 8.42
N THR A 77 0.46 19.85 8.37
CA THR A 77 1.29 19.59 9.55
C THR A 77 2.77 19.86 9.34
N ASP A 78 3.16 20.47 8.20
CA ASP A 78 4.57 20.72 7.85
C ASP A 78 5.46 19.47 8.03
N GLY A 79 4.94 18.29 7.63
CA GLY A 79 5.62 17.01 7.80
C GLY A 79 5.68 16.48 9.24
N LYS A 80 5.09 17.17 10.22
CA LYS A 80 5.06 16.76 11.63
C LYS A 80 3.83 15.90 11.94
N TYR A 81 3.87 15.21 13.07
CA TYR A 81 2.70 14.54 13.63
C TYR A 81 1.58 15.55 13.89
N ALA A 82 0.33 15.14 13.61
CA ALA A 82 -0.84 16.01 13.74
C ALA A 82 -1.12 16.45 15.19
N LEU A 83 -0.57 15.74 16.19
CA LEU A 83 -0.75 16.03 17.60
C LEU A 83 0.61 16.25 18.28
N PRO A 84 0.74 17.24 19.17
CA PRO A 84 1.91 17.38 20.02
C PRO A 84 2.01 16.18 20.96
N LEU A 85 3.25 15.76 21.25
CA LEU A 85 3.50 14.76 22.27
C LEU A 85 3.10 15.29 23.65
N GLU A 86 2.52 14.43 24.48
CA GLU A 86 2.42 14.69 25.91
C GLU A 86 3.82 14.87 26.52
N PRO A 87 3.98 15.73 27.55
CA PRO A 87 5.29 16.01 28.15
C PRO A 87 6.02 14.74 28.64
N ALA A 88 5.29 13.78 29.19
CA ALA A 88 5.84 12.51 29.67
C ALA A 88 6.43 11.66 28.52
N SER A 89 5.72 11.57 27.39
CA SER A 89 6.18 10.85 26.20
C SER A 89 7.42 11.51 25.59
N LYS A 90 7.43 12.85 25.50
CA LYS A 90 8.58 13.60 24.99
C LYS A 90 9.83 13.38 25.84
N ALA A 91 9.71 13.48 27.16
CA ALA A 91 10.83 13.24 28.08
C ALA A 91 11.37 11.80 27.97
N TYR A 92 10.49 10.82 27.77
CA TYR A 92 10.89 9.43 27.58
C TYR A 92 11.69 9.23 26.28
N ILE A 93 11.22 9.78 25.17
CA ILE A 93 11.89 9.72 23.86
C ILE A 93 13.28 10.35 23.93
N GLU A 94 13.40 11.55 24.52
CA GLU A 94 14.68 12.26 24.66
C GLU A 94 15.66 11.49 25.56
N LYS A 95 15.18 10.93 26.68
CA LYS A 95 15.99 10.13 27.61
C LYS A 95 16.55 8.87 26.95
N HIS A 96 15.78 8.22 26.09
CA HIS A 96 16.11 6.92 25.52
C HIS A 96 16.66 6.98 24.08
N GLY A 97 16.79 8.18 23.51
CA GLY A 97 17.29 8.37 22.15
C GLY A 97 16.42 7.68 21.10
N ILE A 98 15.11 7.58 21.35
CA ILE A 98 14.20 6.88 20.44
C ILE A 98 14.08 7.73 19.17
N PRO A 99 14.33 7.16 17.97
CA PRO A 99 14.12 7.87 16.72
C PRO A 99 12.62 8.19 16.57
N TYR A 100 12.26 9.42 16.91
CA TYR A 100 10.88 9.92 16.87
C TYR A 100 10.77 11.04 15.83
N GLY A 101 10.02 10.78 14.76
CA GLY A 101 9.92 11.60 13.56
C GLY A 101 9.39 10.75 12.39
N SER A 102 9.04 11.38 11.27
CA SER A 102 8.65 10.63 10.07
C SER A 102 9.87 9.94 9.45
N TRP A 103 9.79 8.62 9.33
CA TRP A 103 10.57 7.77 8.42
C TRP A 103 10.39 8.22 6.98
#